data_AF-A0A644YH43-F1
#
_entry.id   AF-A0A644YH43-F1
#
_cell.length_a   1.000
_cell.length_b   1.000
_cell.length_c   1.000
_cell.angle_alpha   90.00
_cell.angle_beta   90.00
_cell.angle_gamma   90.00
#
_symmetry.space_group_name_H-M   'P 1'
#
loop_
_entity.id
_entity.type
_entity.pdbx_description
1 polymer ?
#
loop_
_entity_poly.entity_id
_entity_poly.type
_entity_poly.pdbx_seq_one_letter_code
_entity_poly.pdbx_strand_id
1 'polypeptide(L)'
;MKKLTFALALLLLLSVFTGCATKPAGNDEPEEPAAPVTIVVTDNGWDSQKLHNAIAKLVVEHAYDGYVLSESTASSTMNWQSLIAG
;
A
#
# COMPACT_ATOMS: atom_id res chain seq x y z
N MET A 1 -25.74 1.06 -39.43
CA MET A 1 -25.70 1.97 -38.26
C MET A 1 -25.69 1.24 -36.92
N LYS A 2 -26.54 0.22 -36.68
CA LYS A 2 -26.56 -0.57 -35.42
C LYS A 2 -25.22 -1.21 -35.02
N LYS A 3 -24.44 -1.69 -35.99
CA LYS A 3 -23.10 -2.27 -35.75
C LYS A 3 -22.05 -1.21 -35.38
N LEU A 4 -22.21 0.01 -35.89
CA LEU A 4 -21.31 1.14 -35.59
C LEU A 4 -21.59 1.71 -34.19
N THR A 5 -22.87 1.78 -33.80
CA THR A 5 -23.29 2.17 -32.44
C THR A 5 -22.85 1.14 -31.39
N PHE A 6 -22.86 -0.15 -31.71
CA PHE A 6 -22.33 -1.20 -30.81
C PHE A 6 -20.81 -1.11 -30.65
N ALA A 7 -20.08 -0.86 -31.74
CA ALA A 7 -18.62 -0.70 -31.68
C ALA A 7 -18.22 0.53 -30.86
N LEU A 8 -18.95 1.64 -31.01
CA LEU A 8 -18.68 2.88 -30.26
C LEU A 8 -19.00 2.73 -28.77
N ALA A 9 -20.08 2.04 -28.42
CA ALA A 9 -20.44 1.74 -27.03
C ALA A 9 -19.40 0.82 -26.35
N LEU A 10 -18.88 -0.17 -27.07
CA LEU A 10 -17.85 -1.07 -26.55
C LEU A 10 -16.52 -0.33 -26.33
N LEU A 11 -16.16 0.59 -27.24
CA LEU A 11 -14.97 1.44 -27.12
C LEU A 11 -15.06 2.37 -25.89
N LEU A 12 -16.24 2.93 -25.63
CA LEU A 12 -16.52 3.74 -24.45
C LEU A 12 -16.44 2.92 -23.15
N LEU A 13 -16.96 1.69 -23.14
CA LEU A 13 -16.86 0.79 -21.99
C LEU A 13 -15.40 0.39 -21.68
N LEU A 14 -14.57 0.17 -22.69
CA LEU A 14 -13.15 -0.13 -22.53
C LEU A 14 -12.33 1.06 -21.98
N SER A 15 -12.77 2.30 -22.25
CA SER A 15 -12.13 3.51 -21.71
C SER A 15 -12.32 3.70 -20.20
N VAL A 16 -13.37 3.11 -19.61
CA VAL A 16 -13.62 3.16 -18.17
C VAL A 16 -12.62 2.26 -17.40
N PHE A 17 -12.14 1.18 -18.03
CA PHE A 17 -11.18 0.26 -17.40
C PHE A 17 -9.72 0.72 -17.51
N THR A 18 -9.41 1.68 -18.40
CA THR A 18 -8.05 2.21 -18.60
C THR A 18 -7.76 3.49 -17.80
N GLY A 19 -8.76 4.05 -17.12
CA GLY A 19 -8.65 5.30 -16.35
C GLY A 19 -8.03 5.21 -14.96
N CYS A 20 -7.70 4.03 -14.44
CA CYS A 20 -7.04 3.88 -13.13
C CYS A 20 -5.50 3.87 -13.19
N ALA A 21 -4.89 4.05 -14.36
CA ALA A 21 -3.43 4.13 -14.51
C ALA A 21 -3.02 5.57 -14.90
N THR A 22 -3.03 6.49 -13.94
CA THR A 22 -2.31 7.74 -14.09
C THR A 22 -0.81 7.48 -14.01
N LYS A 23 -0.12 7.39 -15.15
CA LYS A 23 1.28 7.83 -15.26
C LYS A 23 1.41 8.73 -16.50
N PRO A 24 1.81 10.01 -16.36
CA PRO A 24 1.98 10.90 -17.49
C PRO A 24 3.16 10.43 -18.34
N ALA A 25 2.97 10.41 -19.65
CA ALA A 25 4.02 10.18 -20.62
C ALA A 25 5.00 11.37 -20.63
N GLY A 26 6.23 11.13 -20.18
CA GLY A 26 7.31 12.11 -20.22
C GLY A 26 8.65 11.47 -19.83
N ASN A 27 9.49 11.23 -20.85
CA ASN A 27 10.91 10.88 -20.83
C ASN A 27 11.34 9.61 -20.08
N ASP A 28 11.68 8.60 -20.89
CA ASP A 28 12.21 7.29 -20.53
C ASP A 28 13.60 7.35 -19.84
N GLU A 29 13.60 7.57 -18.53
CA GLU A 29 14.50 6.83 -17.65
C GLU A 29 13.64 5.93 -16.75
N PRO A 30 13.99 4.66 -16.54
CA PRO A 30 13.33 3.87 -15.52
C PRO A 30 13.64 4.51 -14.17
N GLU A 31 12.72 5.31 -13.64
CA GLU A 31 12.72 5.68 -12.22
C GLU A 31 12.90 4.38 -11.45
N GLU A 32 14.05 4.21 -10.78
CA GLU A 32 14.20 3.15 -9.80
C GLU A 32 13.02 3.27 -8.84
N PRO A 33 12.26 2.19 -8.60
CA PRO A 33 11.16 2.25 -7.66
C PRO A 33 11.74 2.72 -6.32
N ALA A 34 11.23 3.84 -5.81
CA ALA A 34 11.67 4.39 -4.55
C ALA A 34 11.66 3.30 -3.49
N ALA A 35 12.72 3.23 -2.67
CA ALA A 35 12.81 2.25 -1.61
C ALA A 35 11.55 2.35 -0.70
N PRO A 36 10.97 1.21 -0.30
CA PRO A 36 9.74 1.23 0.47
C PRO A 36 9.94 1.92 1.83
N VAL A 37 8.91 2.65 2.27
CA VAL A 37 8.87 3.27 3.59
C VAL A 37 8.59 2.21 4.64
N THR A 38 9.48 2.10 5.62
CA THR A 38 9.31 1.17 6.75
C THR A 38 8.45 1.80 7.84
N ILE A 39 7.32 1.17 8.15
CA ILE A 39 6.50 1.47 9.33
C ILE A 39 6.97 0.54 10.44
N VAL A 40 7.46 1.11 11.55
CA VAL A 40 7.89 0.34 12.72
C VAL A 40 6.77 0.37 13.77
N VAL A 41 6.23 -0.79 14.15
CA VAL A 41 5.24 -0.93 15.21
C VAL A 41 5.86 -1.57 16.44
N THR A 42 5.37 -1.22 17.62
CA THR A 42 5.82 -1.83 18.88
C THR A 42 5.25 -3.23 19.07
N ASP A 43 5.98 -4.10 19.77
CA ASP A 43 5.52 -5.40 20.25
C ASP A 43 5.86 -5.59 21.74
N ASN A 44 4.86 -5.80 22.59
CA ASN A 44 5.03 -6.12 24.01
C ASN A 44 5.14 -7.63 24.29
N GLY A 45 5.03 -8.47 23.24
CA GLY A 45 5.06 -9.91 23.33
C GLY A 45 3.72 -10.57 23.63
N TRP A 46 2.63 -9.81 23.80
CA TRP A 46 1.29 -10.36 24.04
C TRP A 46 0.70 -10.97 22.77
N ASP A 47 0.06 -12.13 22.87
CA ASP A 47 -0.53 -12.82 21.72
C ASP A 47 -1.55 -11.95 20.97
N SER A 48 -2.34 -11.16 21.70
CA SER A 48 -3.30 -10.20 21.10
C SER A 48 -2.61 -9.13 20.27
N GLN A 49 -1.44 -8.65 20.71
CA GLN A 49 -0.67 -7.66 19.98
C GLN A 49 0.03 -8.26 18.78
N LYS A 50 0.54 -9.49 18.88
CA LYS A 50 1.12 -10.21 17.73
C LYS A 50 0.08 -10.45 16.65
N LEU A 51 -1.14 -10.83 17.02
CA LEU A 51 -2.26 -10.95 16.08
C LEU A 51 -2.57 -9.61 15.41
N HIS A 52 -2.63 -8.53 16.19
CA HIS A 52 -2.84 -7.18 15.66
C HIS A 52 -1.74 -6.77 14.67
N ASN A 53 -0.47 -6.96 15.02
CA ASN A 53 0.69 -6.64 14.17
C ASN A 53 0.67 -7.46 12.88
N ALA A 54 0.32 -8.75 12.94
CA ALA A 54 0.20 -9.60 11.75
C ALA A 54 -0.90 -9.13 10.79
N ILE A 55 -2.07 -8.73 11.32
CA ILE A 55 -3.15 -8.14 10.51
C ILE A 55 -2.69 -6.80 9.90
N ALA A 56 -2.06 -5.95 10.69
CA ALA A 56 -1.54 -4.67 10.23
C ALA A 56 -0.51 -4.86 9.10
N LYS A 57 0.39 -5.84 9.24
CA LYS A 57 1.35 -6.22 8.19
C LYS A 57 0.67 -6.59 6.89
N LEU A 58 -0.32 -7.48 6.95
CA LEU A 58 -1.09 -7.88 5.76
C LEU A 58 -1.72 -6.67 5.07
N VAL A 59 -2.36 -5.78 5.83
CA VAL A 59 -2.98 -4.57 5.28
C VAL A 59 -1.94 -3.63 4.68
N VAL A 60 -0.87 -3.29 5.42
CA VAL A 60 0.15 -2.35 4.95
C VAL A 60 0.83 -2.86 3.68
N GLU A 61 1.23 -4.12 3.65
CA GLU A 61 2.03 -4.68 2.56
C GLU A 61 1.20 -5.10 1.33
N HIS A 62 -0.12 -5.25 1.45
CA HIS A 62 -0.97 -5.71 0.35
C HIS A 62 -2.06 -4.71 -0.08
N ALA A 63 -2.42 -3.74 0.76
CA ALA A 63 -3.40 -2.71 0.41
C ALA A 63 -2.75 -1.39 -0.03
N TYR A 64 -1.44 -1.20 0.21
CA TYR A 64 -0.71 0.01 -0.13
C TYR A 64 0.63 -0.33 -0.80
N ASP A 65 0.96 0.41 -1.86
CA ASP A 65 2.26 0.31 -2.52
C ASP A 65 3.32 1.13 -1.79
N GLY A 66 4.56 0.64 -1.80
CA GLY A 66 5.71 1.38 -1.28
C GLY A 66 5.85 1.41 0.23
N TYR A 67 5.17 0.52 0.96
CA TYR A 67 5.30 0.39 2.42
C TYR A 67 5.67 -1.04 2.83
N VAL A 68 6.45 -1.15 3.90
CA VAL A 68 6.73 -2.42 4.60
C VAL A 68 6.53 -2.23 6.09
N LEU A 69 6.14 -3.29 6.79
CA LEU A 69 5.91 -3.22 8.24
C LEU A 69 6.94 -4.08 9.01
N SER A 70 7.57 -3.47 10.00
CA SER A 70 8.50 -4.12 10.92
C SER A 70 8.07 -3.95 12.37
N GLU A 71 8.56 -4.84 13.24
CA GLU A 71 8.22 -4.86 14.65
C GLU A 71 9.43 -4.52 15.51
N SER A 72 9.21 -3.77 16.58
CA SER A 72 10.20 -3.47 17.62
C SER A 72 9.71 -4.02 18.96
N THR A 73 10.37 -5.08 19.45
CA THR A 73 9.98 -5.75 20.69
C THR A 73 10.65 -5.12 21.90
N ALA A 74 9.86 -4.73 22.90
CA ALA A 74 10.35 -4.21 24.18
C ALA A 74 9.31 -4.40 25.30
N SER A 75 9.64 -3.98 26.52
CA SER A 75 8.63 -3.90 27.59
C SER A 75 7.57 -2.84 27.30
N SER A 76 6.36 -2.98 27.86
CA SER A 76 5.29 -1.99 27.70
C SER A 76 5.71 -0.57 28.07
N THR A 77 6.50 -0.42 29.13
CA THR A 77 7.03 0.89 29.53
C THR A 77 7.99 1.44 28.48
N MET A 78 8.92 0.63 27.95
CA MET A 78 9.85 1.09 26.92
C MET A 78 9.12 1.43 25.61
N ASN A 79 8.19 0.60 25.17
CA ASN A 79 7.38 0.87 23.98
C ASN A 79 6.57 2.17 24.14
N TRP A 80 6.01 2.43 25.32
CA TRP A 80 5.35 3.71 25.60
C TRP A 80 6.31 4.90 25.49
N GLN A 81 7.51 4.78 26.07
CA GLN A 81 8.53 5.84 25.98
C GLN A 81 8.98 6.08 24.54
N SER A 82 9.12 5.04 23.73
CA SER A 82 9.46 5.17 22.31
C SER A 82 8.37 5.90 21.54
N LEU A 83 7.09 5.58 21.78
CA LEU A 83 5.96 6.22 21.08
C LEU A 83 5.85 7.72 21.37
N ILE A 84 6.13 8.15 22.59
CA ILE A 84 6.08 9.58 22.94
C ILE A 84 7.34 10.34 22.50
N ALA A 85 8.45 9.65 22.24
CA ALA A 85 9.69 10.26 21.76
C ALA A 85 9.66 10.55 20.24
N GLY A 86 8.89 9.77 19.48
CA GLY A 86 8.88 9.79 18.01
C GLY A 86 10.05 9.05 17.40
#